data_AF-A0A1Y1HJF5-F1
#
_entry.id   AF-A0A1Y1HJF5-F1
#
_cell.length_a   1.000
_cell.length_b   1.000
_cell.length_c   1.000
_cell.angle_alpha   90.00
_cell.angle_beta   90.00
_cell.angle_gamma   90.00
#
_symmetry.space_group_name_H-M   'P 1'
#
loop_
_entity.id
_entity.type
_entity.pdbx_description
1 polymer ?
#
loop_
_entity_poly.entity_id
_entity_poly.type
_entity_poly.pdbx_seq_one_letter_code
_entity_poly.pdbx_strand_id
1 'polypeptide(L)'
;MAQEHRHRDRDIEAEIERIKNLPEEEKRKLDERARNGEVVVPGGTGGKSLEAQLHLAEGRHKGGIHRREELGHEGYHEMGKKGGLARSGEDPEQRAQEEGIHIDESKFRKS
;
A
#
# COMPACT_ATOMS: atom_id res chain seq x y z
N MET A 1 14.05 -10.80 -11.12
CA MET A 1 13.29 -9.61 -10.66
C MET A 1 11.94 -9.92 -10.00
N ALA A 2 11.31 -11.10 -10.20
CA ALA A 2 10.08 -11.49 -9.48
C ALA A 2 10.28 -11.88 -7.99
N GLN A 3 11.52 -12.02 -7.52
CA GLN A 3 11.83 -12.46 -6.16
C GLN A 3 11.73 -11.31 -5.14
N GLU A 4 11.97 -10.07 -5.56
CA GLU A 4 12.08 -8.90 -4.68
C GLU A 4 10.71 -8.41 -4.16
N HIS A 5 9.67 -8.48 -4.99
CA HIS A 5 8.30 -8.10 -4.59
C HIS A 5 7.68 -9.08 -3.59
N ARG A 6 7.98 -10.38 -3.69
CA ARG A 6 7.50 -11.40 -2.72
C ARG A 6 8.17 -11.31 -1.35
N HIS A 7 9.29 -10.60 -1.25
CA HIS A 7 9.91 -10.31 0.04
C HIS A 7 9.14 -9.19 0.74
N ARG A 8 8.93 -8.05 0.08
CA ARG A 8 8.27 -6.88 0.69
C ARG A 8 6.86 -7.14 1.25
N ASP A 9 6.03 -7.94 0.57
CA ASP A 9 4.67 -8.23 1.06
C ASP A 9 4.64 -9.16 2.27
N ARG A 10 5.59 -10.10 2.35
CA ARG A 10 5.76 -10.97 3.53
C ARG A 10 6.32 -10.19 4.71
N ASP A 11 7.13 -9.17 4.43
CA ASP A 11 7.71 -8.31 5.47
C ASP A 11 6.65 -7.42 6.14
N ILE A 12 5.63 -6.96 5.40
CA ILE A 12 4.54 -6.12 5.96
C ILE A 12 3.63 -6.91 6.89
N GLU A 13 3.19 -8.10 6.49
CA GLU A 13 2.30 -8.93 7.31
C GLU A 13 2.99 -9.36 8.61
N ALA A 14 4.26 -9.77 8.51
CA ALA A 14 5.07 -10.12 9.68
C ALA A 14 5.25 -8.94 10.64
N GLU A 15 5.46 -7.72 10.12
CA GLU A 15 5.61 -6.53 10.97
C GLU A 15 4.28 -6.11 11.62
N ILE A 16 3.14 -6.22 10.92
CA ILE A 16 1.81 -5.99 11.49
C ILE A 16 1.56 -6.97 12.66
N GLU A 17 1.83 -8.26 12.46
CA GLU A 17 1.69 -9.26 13.51
C GLU A 17 2.65 -9.03 14.68
N ARG A 18 3.90 -8.64 14.40
CA ARG A 18 4.86 -8.26 15.45
C ARG A 18 4.33 -7.11 16.29
N ILE A 19 3.81 -6.05 15.66
CA ILE A 19 3.25 -4.88 16.35
C ILE A 19 2.01 -5.25 17.17
N LYS A 20 1.12 -6.10 16.63
CA LYS A 20 -0.06 -6.61 17.35
C LYS A 20 0.32 -7.40 18.60
N ASN A 21 1.46 -8.06 18.60
CA ASN A 21 1.96 -8.87 19.73
C ASN A 21 2.90 -8.10 20.68
N LEU A 22 3.11 -6.79 20.48
CA LEU A 22 3.93 -5.99 21.38
C LEU A 22 3.31 -5.87 22.79
N PRO A 23 4.16 -5.67 23.82
CA PRO A 23 3.70 -5.32 25.15
C PRO A 23 2.80 -4.07 25.13
N GLU A 24 1.84 -4.01 26.05
CA GLU A 24 0.87 -2.91 26.11
C GLU A 24 1.55 -1.54 26.33
N GLU A 25 2.66 -1.51 27.07
CA GLU A 25 3.43 -0.27 27.25
C GLU A 25 4.03 0.24 25.93
N GLU A 26 4.53 -0.65 25.08
CA GLU A 26 5.07 -0.28 23.76
C GLU A 26 3.94 0.15 22.82
N LYS A 27 2.81 -0.56 22.84
CA LYS A 27 1.62 -0.18 22.06
C LYS A 27 1.14 1.23 22.43
N ARG A 28 1.15 1.57 23.72
CA ARG A 28 0.82 2.93 24.20
C ARG A 28 1.77 4.00 23.65
N LYS A 29 3.09 3.74 23.64
CA LYS A 29 4.07 4.67 23.05
C LYS A 29 3.85 4.85 21.55
N LEU A 30 3.53 3.78 20.83
CA LEU A 30 3.20 3.84 19.42
C LEU A 30 1.88 4.57 19.17
N ASP A 31 0.87 4.40 20.03
CA ASP A 31 -0.41 5.11 19.92
C ASP A 31 -0.24 6.61 20.11
N GLU A 32 0.58 7.04 21.07
CA GLU A 32 0.90 8.45 21.27
C GLU A 32 1.60 9.06 20.05
N ARG A 33 2.59 8.36 19.48
CA ARG A 33 3.25 8.75 18.23
C ARG A 33 2.27 8.86 17.07
N ALA A 34 1.37 7.87 16.93
CA ALA A 34 0.33 7.88 15.91
C ALA A 34 -0.63 9.08 16.05
N ARG A 35 -1.00 9.45 17.28
CA ARG A 35 -1.81 10.65 17.57
C ARG A 35 -1.10 11.95 17.19
N ASN A 36 0.22 11.98 17.36
CA ASN A 36 1.07 13.10 16.92
C ASN A 36 1.27 13.14 15.39
N GLY A 37 0.62 12.24 14.64
CA GLY A 37 0.64 12.22 13.18
C GLY A 37 1.75 11.36 12.58
N GLU A 38 2.52 10.64 13.41
CA GLU A 38 3.58 9.76 12.91
C GLU A 38 2.99 8.45 12.37
N VAL A 39 3.58 7.93 11.28
CA VAL A 39 3.24 6.59 10.77
C VAL A 39 4.11 5.56 11.48
N VAL A 40 3.49 4.79 12.36
CA VAL A 40 4.13 3.75 13.18
C VAL A 40 3.86 2.33 12.69
N VAL A 41 2.91 2.16 11.77
CA VAL A 41 2.64 0.89 11.07
C VAL A 41 2.87 1.06 9.57
N PRO A 42 3.72 0.23 8.93
CA PRO A 42 3.88 0.23 7.48
C PRO A 42 2.53 0.02 6.78
N GLY A 43 2.20 0.87 5.81
CA GLY A 43 0.90 0.83 5.13
C GLY A 43 -0.26 1.42 5.95
N GLY A 44 -0.03 1.91 7.17
CA GLY A 44 -1.03 2.48 8.06
C GLY A 44 -1.29 3.99 7.90
N THR A 45 -0.68 4.65 6.91
CA THR A 45 -0.77 6.11 6.72
C THR A 45 -2.21 6.62 6.71
N GLY A 46 -2.49 7.66 7.50
CA GLY A 46 -3.80 8.29 7.66
C GLY A 46 -4.54 7.93 8.96
N GLY A 47 -4.09 6.89 9.68
CA GLY A 47 -4.62 6.55 11.01
C GLY A 47 -3.99 7.42 12.11
N LYS A 48 -4.83 7.91 13.05
CA LYS A 48 -4.41 8.75 14.20
C LYS A 48 -4.28 7.97 15.51
N SER A 49 -4.24 6.64 15.44
CA SER A 49 -4.02 5.72 16.55
C SER A 49 -3.30 4.49 16.02
N LEU A 50 -2.62 3.75 16.90
CA LEU A 50 -1.95 2.50 16.53
C LEU A 50 -2.94 1.53 15.87
N GLU A 51 -4.11 1.38 16.48
CA GLU A 51 -5.18 0.51 15.99
C GLU A 51 -5.69 0.94 14.60
N ALA A 52 -5.92 2.24 14.38
CA ALA A 52 -6.36 2.74 13.08
C ALA A 52 -5.32 2.49 12.00
N GLN A 53 -4.04 2.66 12.32
CA GLN A 53 -2.96 2.37 11.38
C GLN A 53 -2.85 0.87 11.08
N LEU A 54 -3.01 -0.02 12.07
CA LEU A 54 -3.05 -1.47 11.88
C LEU A 54 -4.21 -1.88 10.94
N HIS A 55 -5.42 -1.38 11.18
CA HIS A 55 -6.57 -1.69 10.33
C HIS A 55 -6.39 -1.21 8.89
N LEU A 56 -5.83 -0.01 8.69
CA LEU A 56 -5.53 0.52 7.36
C LEU A 56 -4.46 -0.32 6.65
N ALA A 57 -3.39 -0.68 7.36
CA ALA A 57 -2.32 -1.49 6.82
C ALA A 57 -2.83 -2.87 6.39
N GLU A 58 -3.60 -3.55 7.24
CA GLU A 58 -4.18 -4.85 6.97
C GLU A 58 -5.16 -4.81 5.78
N GLY A 59 -6.07 -3.83 5.75
CA GLY A 59 -7.01 -3.66 4.65
C GLY A 59 -6.31 -3.37 3.31
N ARG A 60 -5.26 -2.55 3.31
CA ARG A 60 -4.50 -2.22 2.10
C ARG A 60 -3.68 -3.41 1.60
N HIS A 61 -3.07 -4.17 2.50
CA HIS A 61 -2.30 -5.36 2.17
C HIS A 61 -3.20 -6.44 1.55
N LYS A 62 -4.30 -6.80 2.23
CA LYS A 62 -5.28 -7.76 1.70
C LYS A 62 -5.86 -7.34 0.36
N GLY A 63 -6.26 -6.07 0.23
CA GLY A 63 -6.77 -5.53 -1.04
C GLY A 63 -5.73 -5.51 -2.15
N GLY A 64 -4.45 -5.29 -1.82
CA GLY A 64 -3.34 -5.36 -2.75
C GLY A 64 -3.08 -6.77 -3.27
N ILE A 65 -3.06 -7.76 -2.37
CA ILE A 65 -2.93 -9.17 -2.73
C ILE A 65 -4.06 -9.59 -3.66
N HIS A 66 -5.30 -9.29 -3.32
CA HIS A 66 -6.46 -9.67 -4.13
C HIS A 66 -6.38 -9.07 -5.55
N ARG A 67 -6.11 -7.76 -5.67
CA ARG A 67 -5.92 -7.12 -6.99
C ARG A 67 -4.76 -7.72 -7.77
N ARG A 68 -3.67 -8.10 -7.11
CA ARG A 68 -2.54 -8.75 -7.78
C ARG A 68 -2.89 -10.15 -8.28
N GLU A 69 -3.66 -10.91 -7.53
CA GLU A 69 -4.13 -12.23 -7.95
C GLU A 69 -5.11 -12.12 -9.12
N GLU A 70 -6.00 -11.14 -9.11
CA GLU A 70 -6.98 -10.93 -10.18
C GLU A 70 -6.38 -10.37 -11.47
N LEU A 71 -5.47 -9.38 -11.37
CA LEU A 71 -4.92 -8.65 -12.51
C LEU A 71 -3.59 -9.25 -13.04
N GLY A 72 -3.02 -10.19 -12.29
CA GLY A 72 -1.64 -10.62 -12.49
C GLY A 72 -0.62 -9.54 -12.11
N HIS A 73 0.66 -9.91 -12.20
CA HIS A 73 1.77 -9.03 -11.81
C HIS A 73 1.84 -7.73 -12.63
N GLU A 74 1.69 -7.84 -13.96
CA GLU A 74 1.80 -6.69 -14.86
C GLU A 74 0.62 -5.73 -14.70
N GLY A 75 -0.62 -6.24 -14.66
CA GLY A 75 -1.80 -5.42 -14.41
C GLY A 75 -1.74 -4.73 -13.05
N TYR A 76 -1.27 -5.40 -11.99
CA TYR A 76 -1.08 -4.75 -10.70
C TYR A 76 -0.05 -3.61 -10.74
N HIS A 77 1.06 -3.80 -11.46
CA HIS A 77 2.11 -2.78 -11.59
C HIS A 77 1.63 -1.56 -12.38
N GLU A 78 0.98 -1.77 -13.53
CA GLU A 78 0.43 -0.68 -14.34
C GLU A 78 -0.66 0.10 -13.59
N MET A 79 -1.51 -0.60 -12.81
CA MET A 79 -2.52 0.04 -11.96
C MET A 79 -1.87 0.92 -10.87
N GLY A 80 -0.81 0.43 -10.23
CA GLY A 80 -0.05 1.22 -9.25
C GLY A 80 0.58 2.47 -9.86
N LYS A 81 1.13 2.34 -11.07
CA LYS A 81 1.72 3.44 -11.84
C LYS A 81 0.68 4.51 -12.17
N LYS A 82 -0.50 4.09 -12.68
CA LYS A 82 -1.64 4.99 -12.93
C LYS A 82 -2.05 5.77 -11.68
N GLY A 83 -2.16 5.09 -10.54
CA GLY A 83 -2.51 5.72 -9.27
C GLY A 83 -1.49 6.75 -8.77
N GLY A 84 -0.20 6.54 -9.03
CA GLY A 84 0.87 7.48 -8.72
C GLY A 84 0.80 8.76 -9.56
N LEU A 85 0.56 8.61 -10.86
CA LEU A 85 0.39 9.75 -11.78
C LEU A 85 -0.79 10.64 -11.36
N ALA A 86 -1.94 10.04 -11.01
CA ALA A 86 -3.13 10.77 -10.58
C ALA A 86 -2.94 11.57 -9.27
N ARG A 87 -1.96 11.21 -8.42
CA ARG A 87 -1.66 11.93 -7.17
C ARG A 87 -0.72 13.11 -7.37
N SER A 88 -0.11 13.26 -8.55
CA SER A 88 0.86 14.33 -8.81
C SER A 88 0.21 15.70 -9.05
N GLY A 89 -1.13 15.76 -9.14
CA GLY A 89 -1.88 17.01 -9.39
C GLY A 89 -1.83 17.51 -10.83
N GLU A 90 -1.03 16.85 -11.67
CA GLU A 90 -0.90 17.03 -13.11
C GLU A 90 -1.86 16.09 -13.85
N ASP A 91 -2.18 16.41 -15.11
CA ASP A 91 -3.01 15.54 -15.94
C ASP A 91 -2.34 14.18 -16.14
N PRO A 92 -2.95 13.08 -15.67
CA PRO A 92 -2.31 11.77 -15.65
C PRO A 92 -2.08 11.19 -17.06
N GLU A 93 -2.79 11.67 -18.09
CA GLU A 93 -2.60 11.24 -19.48
C GLU A 93 -1.39 11.96 -20.10
N GLN A 94 -1.20 13.25 -19.82
CA GLN A 94 -0.03 14.00 -20.29
C GLN A 94 1.27 13.41 -19.73
N ARG A 95 1.35 13.14 -18.42
CA ARG A 95 2.56 12.53 -17.84
C ARG A 95 2.81 11.11 -18.31
N ALA A 96 1.76 10.33 -18.53
CA ALA A 96 1.92 9.00 -19.11
C ALA A 96 2.58 9.10 -20.50
N GLN A 97 2.22 10.12 -21.30
CA GLN A 97 2.85 10.36 -22.61
C GLN A 97 4.30 10.87 -22.49
N GLU A 98 4.57 11.82 -21.59
CA GLU A 98 5.92 12.38 -21.38
C GLU A 98 6.92 11.33 -20.88
N GLU A 99 6.50 10.46 -19.96
CA GLU A 99 7.35 9.39 -19.43
C GLU A 99 7.33 8.12 -20.32
N GLY A 100 6.65 8.14 -21.46
CA GLY A 100 6.54 6.99 -22.37
C GLY A 100 5.84 5.78 -21.75
N ILE A 101 4.96 6.03 -20.77
CA ILE A 101 4.23 5.02 -20.01
C ILE A 101 2.96 4.65 -20.77
N HIS A 102 2.98 3.52 -21.45
CA HIS A 102 1.75 2.92 -21.93
C HIS A 102 1.03 2.21 -20.78
N ILE A 103 -0.24 2.55 -20.56
CA ILE A 103 -1.10 1.94 -19.54
C ILE A 103 -2.25 1.26 -20.28
N ASP A 104 -2.33 -0.07 -20.22
CA ASP A 104 -3.40 -0.82 -20.87
C ASP A 104 -4.63 -0.88 -19.95
N GLU A 105 -5.59 0.01 -20.18
CA GLU A 105 -6.80 0.09 -19.36
C GLU A 105 -7.69 -1.16 -19.43
N SER A 106 -7.58 -1.95 -20.50
CA SER A 106 -8.35 -3.19 -20.63
C SER A 106 -7.96 -4.23 -19.57
N LYS A 107 -6.74 -4.13 -19.02
CA LYS A 107 -6.26 -5.00 -17.95
C LYS A 107 -6.93 -4.75 -16.60
N PHE A 108 -7.64 -3.63 -16.41
CA PHE A 108 -8.23 -3.26 -15.11
C PHE A 108 -9.75 -3.38 -15.05
N ARG A 109 -10.42 -3.52 -16.20
CA ARG A 109 -11.88 -3.65 -16.26
C ARG A 109 -12.25 -5.12 -16.38
N LYS A 110 -13.10 -5.61 -15.48
CA LYS A 110 -13.84 -6.85 -15.74
C LYS A 110 -14.97 -6.51 -16.71
N SER A 111 -15.00 -7.20 -17.85
CA SER A 111 -16.11 -7.22 -18.81
C SER A 111 -17.39 -7.72 -18.17
#